data_AF-A0A1F8NIN7-F1
#
_entry.id   AF-A0A1F8NIN7-F1
#
_cell.length_a   1.000
_cell.length_b   1.000
_cell.length_c   1.000
_cell.angle_alpha   90.00
_cell.angle_beta   90.00
_cell.angle_gamma   90.00
#
_symmetry.space_group_name_H-M   'P 1'
#
loop_
_entity.id
_entity.type
_entity.pdbx_description
1 polymer ?
#
loop_
_entity_poly.entity_id
_entity_poly.type
_entity_poly.pdbx_seq_one_letter_code
_entity_poly.pdbx_strand_id
1 'polypeptide(L)' 'MYRFVLMELLGKGISEGNIWMSLERRMKCGVGKCGHCQINDVYTCQSGPSFSYAELKHLEEAL' A
#
# COMPACT_ATOMS: atom_id res chain seq x y z
N MET A 1 -1.99 -11.76 -4.00
CA MET A 1 -3.30 -11.92 -3.32
C MET A 1 -4.22 -10.72 -3.57
N TYR A 2 -3.71 -9.49 -3.41
CA TYR A 2 -4.50 -8.25 -3.54
C TYR A 2 -5.32 -8.12 -4.82
N ARG A 3 -4.79 -8.50 -5.99
CA ARG A 3 -5.48 -8.34 -7.28
C ARG A 3 -6.90 -8.92 -7.31
N PHE A 4 -7.09 -10.16 -6.83
CA PHE A 4 -8.39 -10.82 -6.89
C PHE A 4 -9.39 -10.28 -5.87
N VAL A 5 -8.90 -9.98 -4.66
CA VAL A 5 -9.72 -9.37 -3.61
C VAL A 5 -10.17 -7.96 -4.01
N LEU A 6 -9.27 -7.17 -4.60
CA LEU A 6 -9.59 -5.84 -5.13
C LEU A 6 -10.65 -5.90 -6.22
N MET A 7 -10.53 -6.81 -7.19
CA MET A 7 -11.55 -6.98 -8.23
C MET A 7 -12.94 -7.29 -7.63
N GLU A 8 -13.01 -8.16 -6.63
CA GLU A 8 -14.27 -8.51 -5.98
C GLU A 8 -14.86 -7.34 -5.17
N LEU A 9 -14.03 -6.62 -4.40
CA LEU A 9 -14.49 -5.46 -3.61
C LEU A 9 -14.96 -4.31 -4.49
N LEU A 10 -14.25 -4.04 -5.58
CA LEU A 10 -14.65 -3.06 -6.59
C LEU A 10 -15.93 -3.51 -7.31
N GLY A 11 -16.06 -4.80 -7.63
CA GLY A 11 -17.29 -5.38 -8.20
C GLY A 11 -18.51 -5.24 -7.29
N LYS A 12 -18.31 -5.16 -5.96
CA LYS A 12 -19.36 -4.86 -4.97
C LYS A 12 -19.67 -3.36 -4.82
N GLY A 13 -19.00 -2.49 -5.57
CA GLY A 13 -19.22 -1.04 -5.53
C GLY A 13 -18.60 -0.33 -4.32
N ILE A 14 -17.65 -0.97 -3.63
CA ILE A 14 -16.90 -0.31 -2.54
C ILE A 14 -15.97 0.74 -3.16
N SER A 15 -16.07 1.99 -2.72
CA SER A 15 -15.23 3.08 -3.21
C SER A 15 -13.75 2.84 -2.91
N GLU A 16 -12.85 3.21 -3.82
CA GLU A 16 -11.40 2.99 -3.72
C GLU A 16 -10.81 3.50 -2.39
N GLY A 17 -11.26 4.65 -1.87
CA GLY A 17 -10.80 5.20 -0.59
C GLY A 17 -11.25 4.42 0.67
N ASN A 18 -12.23 3.52 0.53
CA ASN A 18 -12.73 2.67 1.62
C ASN A 18 -12.11 1.26 1.60
N ILE A 19 -11.26 0.96 0.62
CA ILE A 19 -10.51 -0.29 0.57
C ILE A 19 -9.13 -0.02 1.15
N TRP A 20 -8.87 -0.56 2.34
CA TRP A 20 -7.59 -0.39 3.03
C TRP A 20 -6.76 -1.67 2.96
N MET A 21 -5.46 -1.53 2.81
CA MET A 21 -4.53 -2.65 2.81
C MET A 21 -3.23 -2.31 3.54
N SER A 22 -2.68 -3.33 4.20
CA SER A 22 -1.41 -3.25 4.92
C SER A 22 -0.30 -3.81 4.05
N LEU A 23 0.68 -2.98 3.69
CA LEU A 23 1.80 -3.39 2.86
C LEU A 23 2.94 -3.94 3.71
N GLU A 24 3.14 -5.26 3.64
CA GLU A 24 4.22 -5.97 4.34
C GLU A 24 5.56 -5.83 3.60
N ARG A 25 6.14 -4.63 3.62
CA ARG A 25 7.49 -4.38 3.09
C ARG A 25 8.56 -4.85 4.08
N ARG A 26 9.74 -5.21 3.57
CA ARG A 26 10.88 -5.56 4.41
C ARG A 26 11.36 -4.34 5.20
N MET A 27 10.98 -4.25 6.47
CA MET A 27 11.49 -3.21 7.36
C MET A 27 12.86 -3.61 7.93
N LYS A 28 13.79 -2.66 7.96
CA LYS A 28 15.11 -2.82 8.60
C LYS A 28 15.37 -1.77 9.67
N CYS A 29 15.32 -0.48 9.30
CA CYS A 29 15.58 0.60 10.26
C CYS A 29 14.32 1.16 10.96
N GLY A 30 13.15 1.08 10.32
CA GLY A 30 11.90 1.63 10.88
C GLY A 30 11.82 3.16 10.97
N VAL A 31 12.85 3.91 10.55
CA VAL A 31 12.96 5.37 10.78
C VAL A 31 13.30 6.17 9.52
N GLY A 32 13.07 5.58 8.33
CA GLY A 32 13.29 6.26 7.05
C GLY A 32 14.75 6.50 6.66
N LYS A 33 15.70 5.74 7.23
CA LYS A 33 17.14 5.89 6.93
C LYS A 33 17.69 4.93 5.88
N CYS A 34 17.14 3.72 5.79
CA CYS A 34 17.76 2.62 5.04
C CYS A 34 17.10 2.25 3.70
N GLY A 35 15.97 2.85 3.33
CA GLY A 35 15.26 2.57 2.06
C GLY A 35 14.59 1.19 1.93
N HIS A 36 14.89 0.19 2.77
CA HIS A 36 14.34 -1.17 2.61
C HIS A 36 12.80 -1.28 2.54
N CYS A 37 12.06 -0.37 3.19
CA CYS A 37 10.60 -0.37 3.19
C CYS A 37 9.99 0.58 2.14
N GLN A 38 10.80 1.14 1.24
CA GLN A 38 10.38 2.18 0.31
C GLN A 38 9.52 1.63 -0.83
N ILE A 39 8.57 2.44 -1.28
CA ILE A 39 7.72 2.26 -2.45
C ILE A 39 7.78 3.59 -3.21
N ASN A 40 8.45 3.64 -4.35
CA ASN A 40 8.85 4.88 -5.03
C ASN A 40 9.51 5.88 -4.07
N ASP A 41 8.90 7.03 -3.82
CA ASP A 41 9.33 8.09 -2.92
C ASP A 41 8.74 7.95 -1.49
N VAL A 42 7.85 6.99 -1.26
CA VAL A 42 7.16 6.79 0.01
C VAL A 42 7.90 5.78 0.90
N TYR A 43 8.21 6.19 2.12
CA TYR A 43 8.74 5.29 3.15
C TYR A 43 7.60 4.65 3.95
N THR A 44 7.31 3.37 3.70
CA THR A 44 6.25 2.62 4.43
C THR A 44 6.42 2.66 5.96
N CYS A 45 7.65 2.71 6.48
CA CYS A 45 7.89 2.81 7.92
C CYS A 45 7.53 4.18 8.55
N GLN A 46 7.34 5.21 7.74
CA GLN A 46 6.96 6.55 8.20
C GLN A 46 5.51 6.88 7.83
N SER A 47 5.10 6.53 6.60
CA SER A 47 3.78 6.87 6.06
C SER A 47 2.76 5.74 6.14
N GLY A 48 3.20 4.51 6.38
CA GLY A 48 2.37 3.30 6.37
C GLY A 48 2.25 2.62 7.74
N PRO A 49 2.02 1.28 7.79
CA PRO A 49 1.96 0.33 6.67
C PRO A 49 0.60 0.27 5.95
N SER A 50 -0.42 0.94 6.50
CA SER A 50 -1.79 0.89 6.03
C SER A 50 -2.09 2.06 5.08
N PHE A 51 -2.53 1.74 3.86
CA PHE A 51 -2.89 2.73 2.85
C PHE A 51 -4.24 2.37 2.24
N SER A 52 -4.97 3.38 1.79
CA SER A 52 -6.15 3.18 0.96
C SER A 52 -5.77 2.78 -0.47
N TYR A 53 -6.65 2.04 -1.15
CA TYR A 53 -6.42 1.68 -2.55
C TYR A 53 -6.34 2.92 -3.45
N ALA A 54 -7.07 4.00 -3.10
CA ALA A 54 -6.97 5.28 -3.79
C ALA A 54 -5.54 5.86 -3.74
N GLU A 55 -4.84 5.76 -2.61
CA GLU A 55 -3.44 6.21 -2.49
C GLU A 55 -2.49 5.28 -3.28
N LEU A 56 -2.69 3.96 -3.17
CA LEU A 56 -1.80 2.98 -3.75
C LEU A 56 -1.89 2.88 -5.28
N LYS A 57 -3.05 3.18 -5.87
CA LYS A 57 -3.24 3.16 -7.33
C LYS A 57 -2.31 4.13 -8.08
N HIS A 58 -1.81 5.15 -7.39
CA HIS A 58 -0.86 6.13 -7.93
C HIS A 58 0.61 5.79 -7.65
N LEU A 59 0.87 4.76 -6.83
CA LEU A 59 2.21 4.30 -6.50
C LEU A 59 2.56 3.10 -7.39
N GLU A 60 3.37 3.33 -8.42
CA GLU A 60 3.98 2.24 -9.19
C GLU A 60 4.75 1.29 -8.25
N GLU A 61 4.78 -0.01 -8.56
CA GLU A 61 5.41 -1.07 -7.73
C GLU A 61 4.75 -1.38 -6.37
N ALA A 62 3.63 -0.74 -6.01
CA ALA A 62 2.95 -1.01 -4.74
C ALA A 62 2.16 -2.34 -4.71
N LEU A 63 1.65 -2.80 -5.88
CA LEU A 63 0.72 -3.92 -6.03
C LEU A 63 1.18 -4.97 -7.04
#